data_AF-A0A7V9ASL1-F1
#
_entry.id   AF-A0A7V9ASL1-F1
#
_cell.length_a   1.000
_cell.length_b   1.000
_cell.length_c   1.000
_cell.angle_alpha   90.00
_cell.angle_beta   90.00
_cell.angle_gamma   90.00
#
_symmetry.space_group_name_H-M   'P 1'
#
loop_
_entity.id
_entity.type
_entity.pdbx_description
1 polymer ?
#
loop_
_entity_poly.entity_id
_entity_poly.type
_entity_poly.pdbx_seq_one_letter_code
_entity_poly.pdbx_strand_id
1 'polypeptide(L)' 'VPARRDWSRLSRKWTTRIDERIAELERLKAGLTECIGCGCLSLDRCRLSNPNDRAARLGPGPRYWVGDRPLGG' A
#
# COMPACT_ATOMS: atom_id res chain seq x y z
N VAL A 1 25.00 -6.68 30.71
CA VAL A 1 23.78 -5.84 30.63
C VAL A 1 23.98 -4.84 29.49
N PRO A 2 23.03 -4.66 28.56
CA PRO A 2 23.20 -3.70 27.46
C PRO A 2 23.29 -2.27 27.98
N ALA A 3 24.24 -1.48 27.46
CA ALA A 3 24.39 -0.07 27.82
C ALA A 3 23.45 0.80 26.98
N ARG A 4 23.26 2.07 27.38
CA ARG A 4 22.42 3.04 26.61
C ARG A 4 22.80 3.10 25.13
N ARG A 5 24.09 2.99 24.82
CA ARG A 5 24.62 3.02 23.44
C ARG A 5 24.17 1.82 22.60
N ASP A 6 23.96 0.66 23.22
CA ASP A 6 23.47 -0.55 22.56
C ASP A 6 21.98 -0.40 22.23
N TRP A 7 21.19 0.11 23.19
CA TRP A 7 19.79 0.44 22.98
C TRP A 7 19.59 1.49 21.89
N SER A 8 20.40 2.56 21.87
CA SER A 8 20.37 3.57 20.81
C SER A 8 20.73 2.98 19.44
N ARG A 9 21.59 1.96 19.37
CA ARG A 9 21.94 1.30 18.10
C ARG A 9 20.82 0.42 17.58
N LEU A 10 20.15 -0.30 18.46
CA LEU A 10 19.03 -1.16 18.12
C LEU A 10 17.79 -0.35 17.72
N SER A 11 17.50 0.72 18.45
CA SER A 11 16.31 1.54 18.19
C SER A 11 16.38 2.29 16.85
N ARG A 12 17.58 2.72 16.41
CA ARG A 12 17.77 3.44 15.13
C ARG A 12 17.13 2.75 13.92
N LYS A 13 17.32 1.43 13.80
CA LYS A 13 16.75 0.66 12.67
C LYS A 13 15.22 0.63 12.71
N TRP A 14 14.64 0.53 13.90
CA TRP A 14 13.18 0.56 14.06
C TRP A 14 12.61 1.95 13.81
N THR A 15 13.29 3.00 14.29
CA THR A 15 12.92 4.39 13.99
C THR A 15 12.85 4.64 12.49
N THR A 16 13.90 4.29 11.74
CA THR A 16 13.90 4.44 10.27
C THR A 16 12.71 3.72 9.62
N ARG A 17 12.42 2.48 10.02
CA ARG A 17 11.28 1.72 9.49
C ARG A 17 9.92 2.35 9.84
N ILE A 18 9.80 2.93 11.03
CA ILE A 18 8.58 3.63 11.46
C ILE A 18 8.39 4.89 10.60
N ASP A 19 9.46 5.67 10.40
CA ASP A 19 9.42 6.89 9.59
C ASP A 19 9.05 6.59 8.13
N GLU A 20 9.62 5.53 7.55
CA GLU A 20 9.26 5.05 6.21
C GLU A 20 7.76 4.71 6.11
N ARG A 21 7.21 4.03 7.13
CA ARG A 21 5.80 3.64 7.15
C ARG A 21 4.88 4.84 7.34
N ILE A 22 5.25 5.80 8.17
CA ILE A 22 4.51 7.06 8.33
C ILE A 22 4.46 7.80 6.99
N ALA A 23 5.60 7.97 6.32
CA ALA A 23 5.66 8.66 5.04
C ALA A 23 4.79 7.97 3.97
N GLU A 24 4.73 6.64 3.97
CA GLU A 24 3.83 5.89 3.08
C GLU A 24 2.35 6.16 3.39
N LEU A 25 1.96 6.13 4.66
CA LEU A 25 0.58 6.39 5.09
C LEU A 25 0.17 7.84 4.81
N GLU A 26 1.07 8.81 4.96
CA GLU A 26 0.82 10.21 4.62
C GLU A 26 0.57 10.39 3.11
N ARG A 27 1.39 9.75 2.26
CA ARG A 27 1.15 9.75 0.80
C ARG A 27 -0.20 9.12 0.46
N LEU A 28 -0.56 8.01 1.09
CA LEU A 28 -1.85 7.35 0.89
C LEU A 28 -3.01 8.27 1.30
N LYS A 29 -2.90 8.91 2.47
CA LYS A 29 -3.91 9.86 2.97
C LYS A 29 -4.11 11.03 2.00
N ALA A 30 -3.02 11.61 1.49
CA ALA A 30 -3.10 12.70 0.52
C ALA A 30 -3.80 12.24 -0.77
N GLY A 31 -3.44 11.08 -1.30
CA GLY A 31 -4.09 10.51 -2.49
C GLY A 31 -5.57 10.18 -2.30
N LEU A 32 -5.97 9.73 -1.10
CA LEU A 32 -7.39 9.52 -0.77
C LEU A 32 -8.18 10.83 -0.76
N THR A 33 -7.64 11.89 -0.16
CA THR A 33 -8.27 13.22 -0.17
C THR A 33 -8.44 13.74 -1.60
N GLU A 34 -7.46 13.54 -2.46
CA GLU A 34 -7.55 13.91 -3.88
C GLU A 34 -8.62 13.09 -4.63
N CYS A 35 -8.65 11.75 -4.46
CA CYS A 35 -9.66 10.92 -5.14
C CYS A 35 -11.09 11.19 -4.64
N ILE A 36 -11.29 11.53 -3.36
CA ILE A 36 -12.59 11.94 -2.82
C ILE A 36 -12.96 13.34 -3.31
N GLY A 37 -12.02 14.30 -3.26
CA GLY A 37 -12.25 15.70 -3.64
C GLY A 37 -12.44 15.94 -5.13
N CYS A 38 -11.83 15.13 -6.00
CA CYS A 38 -12.06 15.13 -7.44
C CYS A 38 -13.50 14.64 -7.79
N GLY A 39 -14.16 13.91 -6.88
CA GLY A 39 -15.55 13.49 -7.02
C GLY A 39 -15.83 12.51 -8.17
N CYS A 40 -14.82 12.14 -8.96
CA CYS A 40 -15.04 11.39 -10.18
C CYS A 40 -15.22 9.88 -9.95
N LEU A 41 -14.70 9.32 -8.84
CA LEU A 41 -14.64 7.85 -8.58
C LEU A 41 -14.25 7.04 -9.83
N SER A 42 -13.51 7.69 -10.72
CA SER A 42 -13.26 7.29 -12.10
C SER A 42 -11.99 6.45 -12.03
N LEU A 43 -12.13 5.13 -12.16
CA LEU A 43 -11.03 4.17 -12.04
C LEU A 43 -9.87 4.43 -13.04
N ASP A 44 -10.16 5.14 -14.12
CA ASP A 44 -9.24 5.64 -15.14
C ASP A 44 -8.39 6.84 -14.67
N ARG A 45 -8.86 7.61 -13.67
CA ARG A 45 -8.18 8.83 -13.18
C ARG A 45 -7.59 8.69 -11.78
N CYS A 46 -8.17 7.86 -10.91
CA CYS A 46 -7.66 7.72 -9.55
C CYS A 46 -6.37 6.88 -9.53
N ARG A 47 -5.23 7.49 -9.15
CA ARG A 47 -3.93 6.79 -8.99
C ARG A 47 -3.92 5.69 -7.92
N LEU A 48 -4.96 5.65 -7.09
CA LEU A 48 -5.21 4.61 -6.09
C LEU A 48 -5.83 3.35 -6.71
N SER A 49 -6.27 3.42 -7.97
CA SER A 49 -6.72 2.28 -8.76
C SER A 49 -5.56 1.30 -8.93
N ASN A 50 -5.79 0.01 -8.65
CA ASN A 50 -4.83 -1.09 -8.74
C ASN A 50 -4.39 -1.26 -10.21
N PRO A 51 -3.34 -0.57 -10.69
CA PRO A 51 -3.11 -0.41 -12.12
C PRO A 51 -2.55 -1.69 -12.74
N ASN A 52 -2.07 -2.60 -11.90
CA ASN A 52 -1.50 -3.89 -12.27
C ASN A 52 -2.39 -5.02 -11.76
N ASP A 53 -3.71 -4.84 -11.79
CA ASP A 53 -4.65 -5.88 -11.40
C ASP A 53 -4.47 -7.13 -12.27
N ARG A 54 -3.66 -8.07 -11.77
CA ARG A 54 -3.38 -9.35 -12.43
C ARG A 54 -4.62 -10.22 -12.51
N ALA A 55 -5.55 -10.06 -11.56
CA ALA A 55 -6.76 -10.84 -11.48
C ALA A 55 -7.74 -10.44 -12.59
N ALA A 56 -7.75 -9.17 -13.01
CA ALA A 56 -8.58 -8.67 -14.11
C ALA A 56 -8.38 -9.42 -15.45
N ARG A 57 -7.21 -10.06 -15.65
CA ARG A 57 -6.96 -10.94 -16.81
C ARG A 57 -7.89 -12.15 -16.87
N LEU A 58 -8.48 -12.53 -15.75
CA LEU A 58 -9.39 -13.67 -15.61
C LEU A 58 -10.87 -13.26 -15.76
N GLY A 59 -11.13 -11.96 -15.99
CA GLY A 59 -12.45 -11.39 -16.19
C GLY A 59 -12.80 -10.33 -15.13
N PRO A 60 -14.01 -9.75 -15.22
CA PRO A 60 -14.48 -8.78 -14.22
C PRO A 60 -14.81 -9.44 -12.89
N GLY A 61 -14.80 -8.65 -11.82
CA GLY A 61 -15.20 -9.06 -10.46
C GLY A 61 -14.06 -9.67 -9.62
N PRO A 62 -14.37 -10.16 -8.40
CA PRO A 62 -13.37 -10.61 -7.42
C PRO A 62 -12.84 -12.03 -7.76
N ARG A 63 -12.05 -12.15 -8.82
CA ARG A 63 -11.65 -13.42 -9.46
C ARG A 63 -11.10 -14.48 -8.49
N TYR A 64 -10.27 -14.08 -7.54
CA TYR A 64 -9.70 -15.02 -6.55
C TYR A 64 -10.69 -15.45 -5.47
N TRP A 65 -11.75 -14.67 -5.20
CA TRP A 65 -12.82 -15.09 -4.31
C TRP A 65 -13.69 -16.14 -5.00
N VAL A 66 -14.04 -15.90 -6.27
CA VAL A 66 -14.90 -16.81 -7.05
C VAL A 66 -14.18 -18.08 -7.53
N GLY A 67 -12.92 -18.29 -7.11
CA GLY A 67 -12.23 -19.57 -7.23
C GLY A 67 -11.08 -19.61 -8.24
N ASP A 68 -10.81 -18.52 -8.96
CA ASP A 68 -9.65 -18.48 -9.86
C ASP A 68 -8.35 -18.41 -9.05
N ARG A 69 -7.27 -18.93 -9.64
CA ARG A 69 -5.94 -18.94 -9.01
C ARG A 69 -5.00 -17.95 -9.72
N PRO A 70 -4.00 -17.39 -9.00
CA PRO A 70 -2.97 -16.56 -9.63
C PRO A 70 -2.26 -17.34 -10.74
N LEU A 71 -2.10 -16.72 -11.90
CA LEU A 71 -1.31 -17.29 -12.98
C LEU A 71 0.18 -17.26 -12.59
N GLY A 72 0.78 -18.43 -12.38
CA GLY A 72 2.20 -18.58 -12.05
C GLY A 72 2.50 -18.88 -10.58
N GLY A 73 1.69 -19.73 -9.93
CA GLY A 73 2.10 -20.39 -8.69
C GLY A 73 3.24 -21.37 -8.91
#